data_AF-A0A949D1H1-F1
#
_entry.id   AF-A0A949D1H1-F1
#
_cell.length_a   1.000
_cell.length_b   1.000
_cell.length_c   1.000
_cell.angle_alpha   90.00
_cell.angle_beta   90.00
_cell.angle_gamma   90.00
#
_symmetry.space_group_name_H-M   'P 1'
#
loop_
_entity.id
_entity.type
_entity.pdbx_description
1 polymer ?
#
loop_
_entity_poly.entity_id
_entity_poly.type
_entity_poly.pdbx_seq_one_letter_code
_entity_poly.pdbx_strand_id
1 'polypeptide(L)' 'MSRSTALKKPTNVSISSDLLADAREFGINLSAELEQRLTEVVRQRRAEQWLRDNRDAIEAYNRHIEEHGMWNEEFRTW' A
#
# COMPACT_ATOMS: atom_id res chain seq x y z
N MET A 1 8.06 15.76 4.33
CA MET A 1 8.09 14.32 4.73
C MET A 1 9.28 13.68 4.03
N SER A 2 10.35 13.43 4.78
CA SER A 2 11.60 12.90 4.23
C SER A 2 11.36 11.48 3.70
N ARG A 3 11.54 11.26 2.39
CA ARG A 3 11.76 9.90 1.87
C ARG A 3 13.10 9.47 2.45
N SER A 4 13.07 8.74 3.56
CA SER A 4 14.24 7.98 3.98
C SER A 4 14.63 7.11 2.80
N THR A 5 15.72 7.44 2.12
CA THR A 5 16.38 6.56 1.15
C THR A 5 16.92 5.39 1.94
N ALA A 6 16.04 4.45 2.27
CA ALA A 6 16.41 3.20 2.89
C ALA A 6 17.42 2.53 1.96
N LEU A 7 18.62 2.27 2.48
CA LEU A 7 19.66 1.58 1.74
C LEU A 7 19.13 0.22 1.31
N LYS A 8 19.14 -0.05 0.00
CA LYS A 8 18.72 -1.34 -0.56
C LYS A 8 19.61 -2.41 0.03
N LYS A 9 19.01 -3.41 0.66
CA LYS A 9 19.72 -4.58 1.17
C LYS A 9 19.61 -5.72 0.15
N PRO A 10 20.74 -6.30 -0.30
CA PRO A 10 20.69 -7.48 -1.14
C PRO A 10 19.98 -8.60 -0.37
N THR A 11 19.02 -9.24 -1.03
CA THR A 11 18.21 -10.33 -0.46
C THR A 11 18.22 -11.49 -1.44
N ASN A 12 18.48 -12.70 -0.95
CA ASN A 12 18.40 -13.90 -1.76
C ASN A 12 16.94 -14.35 -1.88
N VAL A 13 16.47 -14.53 -3.12
CA VAL A 13 15.12 -14.99 -3.43
C VAL A 13 15.20 -16.22 -4.33
N SER A 14 14.26 -17.16 -4.16
CA SER A 14 14.14 -18.33 -5.03
C SER A 14 13.04 -18.09 -6.05
N ILE A 15 13.36 -18.23 -7.34
CA ILE A 15 12.46 -18.03 -8.48
C ILE A 15 12.68 -19.21 -9.44
N SER A 16 11.67 -19.60 -10.22
CA SER A 16 11.83 -20.63 -11.25
C SER A 16 12.92 -20.25 -12.26
N SER A 17 13.72 -21.24 -12.64
CA SER A 17 14.80 -21.08 -13.61
C SER A 17 14.30 -20.51 -14.94
N ASP A 18 13.16 -20.99 -15.38
CA ASP A 18 12.61 -20.70 -16.70
C ASP A 18 12.14 -19.24 -16.76
N LEU A 19 11.44 -18.78 -15.72
CA LEU A 19 11.03 -17.38 -15.61
C LEU A 19 12.23 -16.42 -15.50
N LEU A 20 13.31 -16.85 -14.83
CA LEU A 20 14.53 -16.05 -14.74
C LEU A 20 15.23 -15.98 -16.11
N ALA A 21 15.20 -17.05 -16.90
CA ALA A 21 15.73 -17.06 -18.26
C ALA A 21 14.92 -16.13 -19.15
N ASP A 22 13.59 -16.24 -19.14
CA ASP A 22 12.68 -15.36 -19.89
C ASP A 22 12.91 -13.89 -19.52
N ALA A 23 12.99 -13.58 -18.22
CA ALA A 23 13.23 -12.22 -17.75
C ALA A 23 14.56 -11.65 -18.27
N ARG A 24 15.61 -12.48 -18.36
CA ARG A 24 16.91 -12.06 -18.92
C ARG A 24 16.83 -11.86 -20.42
N GLU A 25 16.14 -12.73 -21.15
CA GLU A 25 15.94 -12.63 -22.60
C GLU A 25 15.20 -11.34 -22.97
N PHE A 26 14.16 -10.99 -22.21
CA PHE A 26 13.41 -9.76 -22.40
C PHE A 26 14.08 -8.50 -21.80
N GLY A 27 15.28 -8.62 -21.20
CA GLY A 27 15.99 -7.50 -20.62
C GLY A 27 15.29 -6.89 -19.39
N ILE A 28 14.46 -7.66 -18.69
CA ILE A 28 13.72 -7.22 -17.51
C ILE A 28 14.69 -7.02 -16.34
N ASN A 29 14.63 -5.84 -15.73
CA ASN A 29 15.37 -5.57 -14.49
C ASN A 29 14.63 -6.21 -13.30
N LEU A 30 14.97 -7.46 -13.01
CA LEU A 30 14.35 -8.25 -11.94
C LEU A 30 14.31 -7.52 -10.59
N SER A 31 15.39 -6.83 -10.21
CA SER A 31 15.43 -6.12 -8.93
C SER A 31 14.43 -4.97 -8.88
N ALA A 32 14.30 -4.21 -9.96
CA ALA A 32 13.38 -3.07 -10.02
C ALA A 32 11.92 -3.54 -10.04
N GLU A 33 11.62 -4.56 -10.85
CA GLU A 33 10.28 -5.12 -10.95
C GLU A 33 9.83 -5.74 -9.63
N LEU A 34 10.71 -6.54 -8.99
CA LEU A 34 10.43 -7.13 -7.68
C LEU A 34 10.18 -6.06 -6.62
N GLU A 35 10.99 -5.00 -6.58
CA GLU A 35 10.84 -3.91 -5.61
C GLU A 35 9.52 -3.16 -5.81
N GLN A 36 9.15 -2.87 -7.05
CA GLN A 36 7.88 -2.21 -7.37
C GLN A 36 6.69 -3.06 -6.91
N ARG A 37 6.64 -4.33 -7.35
CA ARG A 37 5.56 -5.25 -7.00
C ARG A 37 5.45 -5.48 -5.50
N LEU A 38 6.59 -5.66 -4.83
CA LEU A 38 6.61 -5.86 -3.38
C LEU A 38 6.12 -4.59 -2.64
N THR A 39 6.47 -3.40 -3.13
CA THR A 39 5.99 -2.13 -2.56
C THR A 39 4.47 -2.02 -2.67
N GLU A 40 3.89 -2.37 -3.83
CA GLU A 40 2.45 -2.37 -4.05
C GLU A 40 1.74 -3.32 -3.07
N VAL A 41 2.23 -4.56 -2.96
CA VAL A 41 1.67 -5.57 -2.05
C VAL A 41 1.77 -5.12 -0.59
N VAL A 42 2.93 -4.63 -0.16
CA VAL A 42 3.13 -4.14 1.22
C VAL A 42 2.20 -2.98 1.53
N ARG A 43 2.02 -2.04 0.59
CA ARG A 43 1.11 -0.91 0.74
C ARG A 43 -0.33 -1.39 0.93
N GLN A 44 -0.78 -2.33 0.11
CA GLN A 44 -2.13 -2.92 0.23
C GLN A 44 -2.33 -3.58 1.59
N ARG A 45 -1.40 -4.44 2.02
CA ARG A 45 -1.48 -5.12 3.32
C ARG A 45 -1.50 -4.14 4.49
N ARG A 46 -0.72 -3.06 4.41
CA ARG A 46 -0.75 -1.99 5.43
C ARG A 46 -2.08 -1.26 5.47
N ALA A 47 -2.67 -0.96 4.31
CA ALA A 47 -3.99 -0.33 4.24
C ALA A 47 -5.08 -1.25 4.83
N GLU A 48 -5.06 -2.54 4.49
CA GLU A 48 -5.96 -3.54 5.07
C GLU A 48 -5.79 -3.64 6.59
N GLN A 49 -4.56 -3.66 7.09
CA GLN A 49 -4.27 -3.69 8.51
C GLN A 49 -4.81 -2.44 9.20
N TRP A 50 -4.55 -1.26 8.64
CA TRP A 50 -5.05 0.00 9.17
C TRP A 50 -6.58 0.02 9.25
N LEU A 51 -7.28 -0.44 8.21
CA LEU A 51 -8.75 -0.54 8.21
C LEU A 51 -9.26 -1.50 9.29
N ARG A 52 -8.56 -2.61 9.53
CA ARG A 52 -8.91 -3.53 10.62
C ARG A 52 -8.74 -2.87 11.98
N ASP A 53 -7.59 -2.23 12.20
CA ASP A 53 -7.22 -1.64 13.49
C ASP A 53 -8.07 -0.42 13.85
N ASN A 54 -8.56 0.31 12.84
CA ASN A 54 -9.34 1.53 13.02
C ASN A 54 -10.84 1.32 12.84
N ARG A 55 -11.31 0.06 12.70
CA ARG A 55 -12.73 -0.25 12.47
C ARG A 55 -13.63 0.41 13.51
N ASP A 56 -13.34 0.21 14.79
CA ASP A 56 -14.17 0.72 15.88
C ASP A 56 -14.19 2.25 15.90
N ALA A 57 -13.05 2.89 15.61
CA ALA A 57 -12.96 4.35 15.52
C ALA A 57 -13.76 4.90 14.32
N ILE A 58 -13.70 4.21 13.18
CA ILE A 58 -14.48 4.55 11.98
C ILE A 58 -15.98 4.38 12.28
N GLU A 59 -16.39 3.30 12.92
CA GLU A 59 -17.80 3.05 13.29
C GLU A 59 -18.31 4.07 14.31
N ALA A 60 -17.51 4.41 15.33
CA ALA A 60 -17.85 5.44 16.30
C ALA A 60 -18.02 6.82 15.63
N TYR A 61 -17.12 7.16 14.71
CA TYR A 61 -17.19 8.40 13.95
C TYR A 61 -18.40 8.44 13.01
N ASN A 62 -18.69 7.35 12.30
CA ASN A 62 -19.86 7.25 11.43
C ASN A 62 -21.16 7.46 12.21
N ARG A 63 -21.28 6.83 13.39
CA ARG A 63 -22.44 7.01 14.28
C ARG A 63 -22.57 8.45 14.77
N HIS A 64 -21.45 9.10 15.11
CA HIS A 64 -21.46 10.50 15.48
C HIS A 64 -21.97 11.41 14.35
N ILE A 65 -21.57 11.15 13.11
CA ILE A 65 -22.10 11.87 11.93
C ILE A 65 -23.60 11.61 11.75
N GLU A 66 -24.07 10.36 11.91
CA GLU A 66 -25.49 10.02 11.81
C GLU A 66 -26.33 10.75 12.87
N GLU A 67 -25.82 10.89 14.09
CA GLU A 67 -26.51 11.52 15.21
C GLU A 67 -26.46 13.05 15.18
N HIS A 68 -25.34 13.63 14.74
CA HIS A 68 -25.08 15.07 14.87
C HIS A 68 -24.92 15.82 13.54
N GLY A 69 -24.98 15.12 12.41
CA GLY A 69 -24.71 15.69 11.10
C GLY A 69 -23.21 15.91 10.86
N MET A 70 -22.85 16.33 9.64
CA MET A 70 -21.46 16.71 9.35
C MET A 70 -21.24 18.18 9.67
N TRP A 71 -20.16 18.47 10.42
CA TRP A 71 -19.84 19.85 10.81
C TRP A 71 -19.72 20.82 9.61
N ASN A 72 -19.23 20.35 8.47
CA ASN A 72 -19.00 21.20 7.30
C ASN A 72 -20.17 21.24 6.30
N GLU A 73 -21.33 20.72 6.66
CA GLU A 73 -22.49 20.61 5.75
C GLU A 73 -22.95 21.98 5.24
N GLU A 74 -22.87 23.02 6.08
CA GLU A 74 -23.20 24.41 5.70
C GLU A 74 -22.19 25.05 4.71
N PHE A 75 -20.99 24.48 4.55
CA PHE A 75 -19.95 24.99 3.65
C PHE A 75 -19.85 24.18 2.35
N ARG A 76 -20.64 23.12 2.20
CA ARG A 76 -20.62 22.26 1.01
C ARG A 76 -21.41 22.91 -0.13
N THR A 77 -20.74 23.77 -0.90
CA THR A 77 -21.26 24.30 -2.18
C THR A 77 -20.99 23.28 -3.30
N TRP A 78 -22.00 22.99 -4.10
CA TRP A 78 -21.97 22.09 -5.25
C TRP A 78 -21.37 22.74 -6.50
#